data_AF-A0A7S2WQC0-F1
#
_entry.id   AF-A0A7S2WQC0-F1
#
_cell.length_a   1.000
_cell.length_b   1.000
_cell.length_c   1.000
_cell.angle_alpha   90.00
_cell.angle_beta   90.00
_cell.angle_gamma   90.00
#
_symmetry.space_group_name_H-M   'P 1'
#
loop_
_entity.id
_entity.type
_entity.pdbx_description
1 polymer ?
#
loop_
_entity_poly.entity_id
_entity_poly.type
_entity_poly.pdbx_seq_one_letter_code
_entity_poly.pdbx_strand_id
1 'polypeptide(L)'
;ANHFFDLRLRRPQKGTIARRAMDVARREGLALDGNAADLLVESVGNDIRQVLNCLQMWRRNSSTVSYMDMKSRIWQVEKDSILRMTAFDGVRSILDPKDQTLFQRQDSFFLDYSLVPLLVQQNYVDSIQSCHEMGDKSTRMSAASEALSDCDLIDSMLRRDQNWSLLPFQAVMTVRVGTHTRGGLGFPKFPEWLGKNSTGNKRRRLLGDLAMHLSSAVSGGQEAVRLNYAPVLRRRLVSPLLQKGAEGVQETIAMLDEYGMSREDLFETLPELQLPGYGEDLDKIDSKTKSAFTRKYNQGVHRSQAIAGAAQAGTGKKRKVSTAPEDLVDGDEAGEEEPEEDNDVSQFVAKKKGKGAAKSKKAGGEAKPRTKKKKA
;
A
#
# COMPACT_ATOMS: atom_id res chain seq x y z
N ALA A 1 -9.77 -6.25 8.67
CA ALA A 1 -9.35 -6.57 10.05
C ALA A 1 -10.12 -5.70 11.05
N ASN A 2 -10.80 -6.25 12.06
CA ASN A 2 -11.47 -5.51 13.16
C ASN A 2 -11.99 -6.43 14.29
N HIS A 3 -11.50 -7.67 14.38
CA HIS A 3 -11.99 -8.69 15.32
C HIS A 3 -11.09 -8.84 16.55
N PHE A 4 -10.18 -7.90 16.80
CA PHE A 4 -9.24 -7.94 17.92
C PHE A 4 -9.26 -6.63 18.70
N PHE A 5 -9.18 -6.75 20.02
CA PHE A 5 -9.03 -5.62 20.92
C PHE A 5 -7.55 -5.21 20.97
N ASP A 6 -7.21 -4.07 20.37
CA ASP A 6 -5.84 -3.53 20.33
C ASP A 6 -5.39 -3.05 21.71
N LEU A 7 -4.77 -3.96 22.48
CA LEU A 7 -4.14 -3.67 23.76
C LEU A 7 -2.72 -3.14 23.55
N ARG A 8 -2.59 -1.81 23.50
CA ARG A 8 -1.28 -1.14 23.39
C ARG A 8 -0.56 -1.09 24.73
N LEU A 9 0.47 -1.92 24.88
CA LEU A 9 1.38 -1.87 26.01
C LEU A 9 2.40 -0.75 25.81
N ARG A 10 2.39 0.25 26.71
CA ARG A 10 3.40 1.31 26.74
C ARG A 10 4.54 0.95 27.68
N ARG A 11 5.74 1.43 27.37
CA ARG A 11 6.90 1.31 28.27
C ARG A 11 6.57 2.01 29.60
N PRO A 12 6.75 1.34 30.75
CA PRO A 12 6.53 1.96 32.05
C PRO A 12 7.49 3.13 32.30
N GLN A 13 7.07 4.08 33.14
CA GLN A 13 7.89 5.23 33.48
C GLN A 13 9.16 4.82 34.25
N LYS A 14 10.27 5.50 33.97
CA LYS A 14 11.60 5.28 34.57
C LYS A 14 11.53 5.13 36.09
N GLY A 15 10.91 6.08 36.79
CA GLY A 15 10.84 6.08 38.25
C GLY A 15 10.08 4.88 38.84
N THR A 16 9.07 4.36 38.14
CA THR A 16 8.33 3.16 38.56
C THR A 16 9.21 1.93 38.48
N ILE A 17 9.98 1.79 37.39
CA ILE A 17 10.91 0.67 37.19
C ILE A 17 12.06 0.77 38.20
N ALA A 18 12.66 1.95 38.38
CA ALA A 18 13.76 2.17 39.32
C ALA A 18 13.36 1.86 40.76
N ARG A 19 12.17 2.29 41.20
CA ARG A 19 11.63 1.95 42.53
C ARG A 19 11.47 0.45 42.70
N ARG A 20 10.89 -0.23 41.70
CA ARG A 20 10.71 -1.68 41.74
C ARG A 20 12.04 -2.44 41.72
N ALA A 21 13.00 -1.96 40.93
CA ALA A 21 14.36 -2.49 40.85
C ALA A 21 15.07 -2.41 42.20
N MET A 22 14.99 -1.28 42.90
CA MET A 22 15.54 -1.12 44.25
C MET A 22 14.89 -2.07 45.27
N ASP A 23 13.57 -2.28 45.20
CA ASP A 23 12.87 -3.21 46.09
C ASP A 23 13.30 -4.67 45.86
N VAL A 24 13.50 -5.06 44.60
CA VAL A 24 14.03 -6.39 44.25
C VAL A 24 15.47 -6.52 44.72
N ALA A 25 16.32 -5.53 44.44
CA ALA A 25 17.72 -5.51 44.87
C ALA A 25 17.85 -5.65 46.39
N ARG A 26 17.03 -4.93 47.17
CA ARG A 26 17.01 -5.01 48.64
C ARG A 26 16.65 -6.41 49.14
N ARG A 27 15.69 -7.09 48.50
CA ARG A 27 15.27 -8.46 48.86
C ARG A 27 16.35 -9.50 48.54
N GLU A 28 17.11 -9.28 47.48
CA GLU A 28 18.22 -10.16 47.05
C GLU A 28 19.57 -9.82 47.73
N GLY A 29 19.57 -8.86 48.67
CA GLY A 29 20.78 -8.46 49.41
C GLY A 29 21.78 -7.64 48.59
N LEU A 30 21.31 -6.90 47.58
CA LEU A 30 22.08 -5.92 46.81
C LEU A 30 21.73 -4.50 47.29
N ALA A 31 22.70 -3.77 47.84
CA ALA A 31 22.51 -2.35 48.15
C ALA A 31 22.74 -1.51 46.88
N LEU A 32 21.65 -1.05 46.26
CA LEU A 32 21.65 -0.24 45.05
C LEU A 32 21.31 1.21 45.38
N ASP A 33 22.18 2.13 44.97
CA ASP A 33 21.91 3.57 45.07
C ASP A 33 20.78 4.01 44.13
N GLY A 34 19.98 5.00 44.55
CA GLY A 34 18.82 5.47 43.78
C GLY A 34 19.21 6.07 42.43
N ASN A 35 20.27 6.88 42.40
CA ASN A 35 20.79 7.47 41.17
C ASN A 35 21.36 6.39 40.23
N ALA A 36 21.96 5.33 40.79
CA ALA A 36 22.45 4.20 40.02
C ALA A 36 21.28 3.41 39.39
N ALA A 37 20.19 3.19 40.14
CA ALA A 37 18.99 2.53 39.63
C ALA A 37 18.35 3.31 38.46
N ASP A 38 18.26 4.63 38.60
CA ASP A 38 17.74 5.50 37.54
C ASP A 38 18.62 5.46 36.29
N LEU A 39 19.93 5.54 36.45
CA LEU A 39 20.88 5.46 35.33
C LEU A 39 20.81 4.11 34.61
N LEU A 40 20.70 3.00 35.35
CA LEU A 40 20.51 1.66 34.78
C LEU A 40 19.25 1.59 33.91
N VAL A 41 18.11 2.01 34.46
CA VAL A 41 16.82 1.94 33.76
C VAL A 41 16.84 2.75 32.46
N GLU A 42 17.49 3.91 32.48
CA GLU A 42 17.65 4.78 31.32
C GLU A 42 18.56 4.17 30.25
N SER A 43 19.73 3.63 30.64
CA SER A 43 20.67 3.00 29.71
C SER A 43 20.08 1.81 28.95
N VAL A 44 19.15 1.11 29.59
CA VAL A 44 18.47 -0.07 29.05
C VAL A 44 17.19 0.31 28.26
N GLY A 45 16.76 1.56 28.31
CA GLY A 45 15.58 2.06 27.59
C GLY A 45 14.25 1.61 28.19
N ASN A 46 14.16 1.58 29.53
CA ASN A 46 12.96 1.18 30.27
C ASN A 46 12.51 -0.28 30.00
N ASP A 47 13.44 -1.17 29.63
CA ASP A 47 13.17 -2.61 29.49
C ASP A 47 13.34 -3.32 30.84
N ILE A 48 12.22 -3.73 31.44
CA ILE A 48 12.19 -4.35 32.77
C ILE A 48 13.01 -5.65 32.81
N ARG A 49 12.94 -6.48 31.76
CA ARG A 49 13.63 -7.77 31.75
C ARG A 49 15.13 -7.56 31.80
N GLN A 50 15.62 -6.64 30.98
CA GLN A 50 17.04 -6.36 30.91
C GLN A 50 17.55 -5.71 32.20
N VAL A 51 16.77 -4.81 32.82
CA VAL A 51 17.10 -4.26 34.16
C VAL A 51 17.28 -5.39 35.19
N LEU A 52 16.38 -6.37 35.23
CA LEU A 52 16.49 -7.51 36.15
C LEU A 52 17.70 -8.39 35.86
N ASN A 53 17.99 -8.67 34.58
CA ASN A 53 19.17 -9.44 34.18
C ASN A 53 20.46 -8.75 34.64
N CYS A 54 20.55 -7.43 34.51
CA CYS A 54 21.71 -6.66 34.96
C CYS A 54 21.88 -6.70 36.47
N LEU A 55 20.78 -6.56 37.24
CA LEU A 55 20.82 -6.69 38.69
C LEU A 55 21.28 -8.10 39.13
N GLN A 56 20.82 -9.15 38.45
CA GLN A 56 21.26 -10.51 38.73
C GLN A 56 22.77 -10.69 38.46
N MET A 57 23.26 -10.18 37.33
CA MET A 57 24.69 -10.25 37.00
C MET A 57 25.56 -9.48 38.01
N TRP A 58 25.09 -8.33 38.49
CA TRP A 58 25.84 -7.57 39.48
C TRP A 58 25.76 -8.15 40.87
N ARG A 59 24.61 -8.68 41.29
CA ARG A 59 24.51 -9.36 42.59
C ARG A 59 25.49 -10.54 42.69
N ARG A 60 25.78 -11.21 41.57
CA ARG A 60 26.80 -12.27 41.48
C ARG A 60 28.22 -11.75 41.71
N ASN A 61 28.51 -10.51 41.34
CA ASN A 61 29.85 -9.93 41.35
C ASN A 61 30.11 -8.96 42.51
N SER A 62 29.07 -8.34 43.08
CA SER A 62 29.15 -7.39 44.19
C SER A 62 27.88 -7.39 45.05
N SER A 63 28.02 -6.95 46.31
CA SER A 63 26.91 -6.77 47.27
C SER A 63 26.42 -5.32 47.34
N THR A 64 27.20 -4.37 46.83
CA THR A 64 26.89 -2.93 46.78
C THR A 64 27.16 -2.38 45.38
N VAL A 65 26.29 -1.50 44.89
CA VAL A 65 26.45 -0.82 43.60
C VAL A 65 26.22 0.68 43.81
N SER A 66 27.31 1.45 43.72
CA SER A 66 27.26 2.91 43.74
C SER A 66 27.05 3.50 42.35
N TYR A 67 26.69 4.79 42.26
CA TYR A 67 26.56 5.48 40.98
C TYR A 67 27.84 5.48 40.14
N MET A 68 29.02 5.57 40.76
CA MET A 68 30.30 5.55 40.03
C MET A 68 30.62 4.16 39.48
N ASP A 69 30.34 3.11 40.27
CA ASP A 69 30.48 1.73 39.81
C ASP A 69 29.54 1.44 38.64
N MET A 70 28.30 1.93 38.75
CA MET A 70 27.29 1.87 37.70
C MET A 70 27.78 2.56 36.43
N LYS A 71 28.21 3.82 36.52
CA LYS A 71 28.68 4.61 35.37
C LYS A 71 29.88 3.97 34.68
N SER A 72 30.82 3.39 35.43
CA SER A 72 32.01 2.74 34.86
C SER A 72 31.72 1.43 34.13
N ARG A 73 30.63 0.74 34.47
CA ARG A 73 30.24 -0.56 33.91
C ARG A 73 29.06 -0.47 32.95
N ILE A 74 28.48 0.71 32.78
CA ILE A 74 27.25 0.87 32.01
C ILE A 74 27.42 0.52 30.54
N TRP A 75 28.60 0.75 29.96
CA TRP A 75 28.92 0.38 28.58
C TRP A 75 28.81 -1.12 28.32
N GLN A 76 28.90 -1.97 29.35
CA GLN A 76 28.71 -3.42 29.22
C GLN A 76 27.23 -3.83 29.15
N VAL A 77 26.35 -2.92 29.57
CA VAL A 77 24.91 -3.14 29.77
C VAL A 77 24.07 -2.29 28.83
N GLU A 78 24.63 -1.18 28.35
CA GLU A 78 23.96 -0.21 27.52
C GLU A 78 23.42 -0.91 26.28
N LYS A 79 22.10 -0.79 26.11
CA LYS A 79 21.47 -1.26 24.89
C LYS A 79 21.79 -0.26 23.80
N ASP A 80 22.19 -0.79 22.64
CA ASP A 80 22.42 0.02 21.46
C ASP A 80 21.27 1.02 21.27
N SER A 81 21.63 2.30 21.23
CA SER A 81 20.69 3.41 21.13
C SER A 81 19.87 3.30 19.84
N ILE A 82 20.46 2.74 18.79
CA ILE A 82 19.79 2.56 17.51
C ILE A 82 18.62 1.58 17.60
N LEU A 83 18.74 0.52 18.40
CA LEU A 83 17.65 -0.44 18.62
C LEU A 83 16.45 0.16 19.38
N ARG A 84 16.58 1.40 19.88
CA ARG A 84 15.51 2.16 20.52
C ARG A 84 14.94 3.24 19.61
N MET A 85 15.61 3.55 18.51
CA MET A 85 15.17 4.54 17.53
C MET A 85 14.16 3.92 16.57
N THR A 86 13.17 4.71 16.19
CA THR A 86 12.23 4.36 15.13
C THR A 86 12.75 4.88 13.78
N ALA A 87 12.20 4.41 12.67
CA ALA A 87 12.50 4.96 11.34
C ALA A 87 12.33 6.50 11.28
N PHE A 88 11.35 7.05 12.01
CA PHE A 88 11.13 8.50 12.11
C PHE A 88 12.27 9.21 12.86
N ASP A 89 12.80 8.62 13.93
CA ASP A 89 13.95 9.16 14.64
C ASP A 89 15.22 9.10 13.76
N GLY A 90 15.36 8.03 12.97
CA GLY A 90 16.43 7.89 11.97
C GLY A 90 16.38 8.97 10.90
N VAL A 91 15.20 9.30 10.38
CA VAL A 91 15.01 10.37 9.39
C VAL A 91 15.40 11.73 9.97
N ARG A 92 15.07 11.97 11.24
CA ARG A 92 15.52 13.18 11.93
C ARG A 92 17.04 13.23 12.05
N SER A 93 17.68 12.10 12.36
CA SER A 93 19.14 11.98 12.37
C SER A 93 19.77 12.31 11.00
N ILE A 94 19.10 11.89 9.92
CA ILE A 94 19.59 12.11 8.56
C ILE A 94 19.40 13.57 8.14
N LEU A 95 18.21 14.16 8.33
CA LEU A 95 17.82 15.48 7.79
C LEU A 95 18.19 16.67 8.70
N ASP A 96 18.25 16.47 10.01
CA ASP A 96 18.66 17.45 11.04
C ASP A 96 19.88 16.91 11.80
N PRO A 97 21.03 16.70 11.11
CA PRO A 97 22.23 16.19 11.75
C PRO A 97 22.83 17.29 12.62
N LYS A 98 22.68 17.13 13.94
CA LYS A 98 23.37 17.95 14.94
C LYS A 98 24.82 17.49 15.08
N ASP A 99 25.08 16.59 16.02
CA ASP A 99 26.42 16.10 16.37
C ASP A 99 26.70 14.68 15.87
N GLN A 100 25.84 14.14 14.99
CA GLN A 100 25.93 12.75 14.54
C GLN A 100 26.98 12.57 13.45
N THR A 101 27.79 11.54 13.59
CA THR A 101 28.81 11.17 12.60
C THR A 101 28.16 10.63 11.31
N LEU A 102 28.93 10.58 10.22
CA LEU A 102 28.46 9.99 8.96
C LEU A 102 27.98 8.55 9.16
N PHE A 103 28.74 7.74 9.91
CA PHE A 103 28.40 6.35 10.19
C PHE A 103 27.10 6.21 10.98
N GLN A 104 26.89 7.02 12.03
CA GLN A 104 25.62 7.00 12.79
C GLN A 104 24.40 7.36 11.92
N ARG A 105 24.59 8.26 10.95
CA ARG A 105 23.54 8.63 9.99
C ARG A 105 23.28 7.51 8.98
N GLN A 106 24.31 6.77 8.57
CA GLN A 106 24.16 5.57 7.74
C GLN A 106 23.46 4.45 8.51
N ASP A 107 23.83 4.21 9.77
CA ASP A 107 23.17 3.22 10.61
C ASP A 107 21.68 3.57 10.80
N SER A 108 21.34 4.87 10.86
CA SER A 108 19.95 5.34 10.93
C SER A 108 19.11 4.97 9.70
N PHE A 109 19.72 4.79 8.52
CA PHE A 109 19.03 4.24 7.35
C PHE A 109 18.66 2.77 7.56
N PHE A 110 19.53 2.00 8.23
CA PHE A 110 19.29 0.57 8.48
C PHE A 110 18.24 0.28 9.56
N LEU A 111 17.71 1.31 10.24
CA LEU A 111 16.54 1.17 11.13
C LEU A 111 15.34 0.61 10.38
N ASP A 112 15.13 1.07 9.15
CA ASP A 112 14.18 0.52 8.19
C ASP A 112 14.61 0.96 6.78
N TYR A 113 15.44 0.13 6.13
CA TYR A 113 16.01 0.44 4.82
C TYR A 113 14.93 0.55 3.72
N SER A 114 13.71 0.07 3.97
CA SER A 114 12.59 0.17 3.04
C SER A 114 11.81 1.47 3.20
N LEU A 115 11.61 1.92 4.44
CA LEU A 115 10.77 3.08 4.76
C LEU A 115 11.56 4.39 4.89
N VAL A 116 12.79 4.34 5.38
CA VAL A 116 13.59 5.56 5.63
C VAL A 116 13.81 6.37 4.35
N PRO A 117 14.16 5.80 3.18
CA PRO A 117 14.31 6.59 1.96
C PRO A 117 13.03 7.35 1.57
N LEU A 118 11.88 6.70 1.70
CA LEU A 118 10.58 7.32 1.43
C LEU A 118 10.25 8.43 2.42
N LEU A 119 10.57 8.24 3.70
CA LEU A 119 10.41 9.29 4.73
C LEU A 119 11.34 10.47 4.48
N VAL A 120 12.59 10.22 4.06
CA VAL A 120 13.53 11.28 3.67
C VAL A 120 12.97 12.06 2.47
N GLN A 121 12.51 11.36 1.42
CA GLN A 121 11.90 11.97 0.23
C GLN A 121 10.67 12.82 0.56
N GLN A 122 9.84 12.40 1.52
CA GLN A 122 8.65 13.15 1.90
C GLN A 122 8.96 14.44 2.68
N ASN A 123 10.07 14.46 3.44
CA ASN A 123 10.34 15.48 4.45
C ASN A 123 11.54 16.39 4.15
N TYR A 124 12.37 16.08 3.13
CA TYR A 124 13.58 16.87 2.85
C TYR A 124 13.27 18.33 2.47
N VAL A 125 12.16 18.58 1.77
CA VAL A 125 11.73 19.94 1.40
C VAL A 125 11.39 20.77 2.64
N ASP A 126 10.64 20.20 3.58
CA ASP A 126 10.27 20.87 4.83
C ASP A 126 11.53 21.20 5.66
N SER A 127 12.51 20.28 5.69
CA SER A 127 13.82 20.51 6.32
C SER A 127 14.60 21.64 5.66
N ILE A 128 14.63 21.75 4.32
CA ILE A 128 15.29 22.86 3.63
C ILE A 128 14.58 24.19 3.91
N GLN A 129 13.25 24.20 3.93
CA GLN A 129 12.48 25.41 4.16
C GLN A 129 12.70 26.00 5.55
N SER A 130 12.88 25.15 6.57
CA SER A 130 13.17 25.57 7.95
C SER A 130 14.61 26.03 8.18
N CYS A 131 15.53 25.79 7.23
CA CYS A 131 16.89 26.28 7.34
C CYS A 131 16.94 27.81 7.21
N HIS A 132 17.57 28.46 8.20
CA HIS A 132 17.72 29.92 8.28
C HIS A 132 19.06 30.43 7.73
N GLU A 133 19.96 29.55 7.28
CA GLU A 133 21.23 29.96 6.68
C GLU A 133 21.01 30.75 5.38
N MET A 134 21.81 31.82 5.18
CA MET A 134 21.83 32.63 3.96
C MET A 134 22.51 31.84 2.83
N GLY A 135 21.76 30.96 2.19
CA GLY A 135 22.15 30.27 0.97
C GLY A 135 20.95 30.06 0.05
N ASP A 136 21.19 29.80 -1.23
CA ASP A 136 20.10 29.54 -2.16
C ASP A 136 19.42 28.20 -1.85
N LYS A 137 18.21 28.27 -1.29
CA LYS A 137 17.36 27.12 -0.98
C LYS A 137 17.05 26.32 -2.26
N SER A 138 16.94 26.98 -3.41
CA SER A 138 16.65 26.34 -4.69
C SER A 138 17.78 25.40 -5.11
N THR A 139 19.03 25.89 -5.10
CA THR A 139 20.22 25.08 -5.40
C THR A 139 20.34 23.86 -4.47
N ARG A 140 20.06 24.03 -3.17
CA ARG A 140 20.08 22.92 -2.20
C ARG A 140 18.99 21.90 -2.47
N MET A 141 17.79 22.35 -2.83
CA MET A 141 16.68 21.48 -3.19
C MET A 141 16.96 20.69 -4.47
N SER A 142 17.60 21.32 -5.46
CA SER A 142 18.07 20.65 -6.69
C SER A 142 19.07 19.55 -6.35
N ALA A 143 20.14 19.86 -5.61
CA ALA A 143 21.16 18.88 -5.23
C ALA A 143 20.59 17.73 -4.38
N ALA A 144 19.65 18.02 -3.48
CA ALA A 144 18.94 17.00 -2.71
C ALA A 144 18.07 16.09 -3.61
N SER A 145 17.39 16.67 -4.61
CA SER A 145 16.56 15.91 -5.56
C SER A 145 17.38 15.03 -6.52
N GLU A 146 18.58 15.48 -6.91
CA GLU A 146 19.54 14.66 -7.67
C GLU A 146 20.00 13.47 -6.83
N ALA A 147 20.38 13.69 -5.57
CA ALA A 147 20.77 12.60 -4.66
C ALA A 147 19.63 11.59 -4.40
N LEU A 148 18.38 12.06 -4.37
CA LEU A 148 17.20 11.18 -4.28
C LEU A 148 17.00 10.37 -5.56
N SER A 149 17.20 10.98 -6.72
CA SER A 149 17.15 10.28 -8.02
C SER A 149 18.23 9.20 -8.11
N ASP A 150 19.46 9.50 -7.66
CA ASP A 150 20.54 8.52 -7.56
C ASP A 150 20.14 7.35 -6.63
N CYS A 151 19.52 7.66 -5.50
CA CYS A 151 19.03 6.66 -4.54
C CYS A 151 17.96 5.74 -5.15
N ASP A 152 17.05 6.28 -5.97
CA ASP A 152 15.99 5.52 -6.63
C ASP A 152 16.52 4.58 -7.73
N LEU A 153 17.54 5.02 -8.47
CA LEU A 153 18.24 4.17 -9.44
C LEU A 153 18.90 2.96 -8.74
N ILE A 154 19.55 3.21 -7.60
CA ILE A 154 20.18 2.14 -6.80
C ILE A 154 19.11 1.20 -6.23
N ASP A 155 18.01 1.73 -5.69
CA ASP A 155 16.91 0.92 -5.15
C ASP A 155 16.30 0.02 -6.23
N SER A 156 16.10 0.56 -7.44
CA SER A 156 15.61 -0.19 -8.60
C SER A 156 16.55 -1.33 -9.00
N MET A 157 17.87 -1.06 -9.09
CA MET A 157 18.87 -2.10 -9.38
C MET A 157 18.93 -3.15 -8.26
N LEU A 158 18.90 -2.71 -7.00
CA LEU A 158 18.96 -3.59 -5.83
C LEU A 158 17.78 -4.56 -5.80
N ARG A 159 16.56 -4.08 -6.06
CA ARG A 159 15.34 -4.92 -6.05
C ARG A 159 15.21 -5.79 -7.28
N ARG A 160 15.55 -5.27 -8.47
CA ARG A 160 15.47 -6.04 -9.72
C ARG A 160 16.49 -7.18 -9.74
N ASP A 161 17.74 -6.88 -9.38
CA ASP A 161 18.84 -7.84 -9.48
C ASP A 161 19.07 -8.61 -8.17
N GLN A 162 18.24 -8.36 -7.13
CA GLN A 162 18.36 -8.92 -5.77
C GLN A 162 19.75 -8.74 -5.15
N ASN A 163 20.41 -7.63 -5.48
CA ASN A 163 21.79 -7.35 -5.09
C ASN A 163 21.86 -6.51 -3.81
N TRP A 164 21.77 -7.18 -2.67
CA TRP A 164 21.80 -6.56 -1.34
C TRP A 164 23.16 -5.94 -0.96
N SER A 165 24.24 -6.20 -1.71
CA SER A 165 25.54 -5.57 -1.46
C SER A 165 25.52 -4.07 -1.74
N LEU A 166 24.50 -3.56 -2.45
CA LEU A 166 24.32 -2.14 -2.75
C LEU A 166 23.64 -1.35 -1.62
N LEU A 167 23.13 -2.02 -0.57
CA LEU A 167 22.48 -1.33 0.56
C LEU A 167 23.35 -0.24 1.21
N PRO A 168 24.65 -0.45 1.49
CA PRO A 168 25.50 0.61 2.05
C PRO A 168 25.63 1.81 1.11
N PHE A 169 25.59 1.58 -0.21
CA PHE A 169 25.64 2.64 -1.21
C PHE A 169 24.34 3.44 -1.23
N GLN A 170 23.19 2.76 -1.15
CA GLN A 170 21.87 3.39 -0.98
C GLN A 170 21.80 4.21 0.32
N ALA A 171 22.37 3.69 1.42
CA ALA A 171 22.45 4.40 2.69
C ALA A 171 23.26 5.70 2.57
N VAL A 172 24.43 5.65 1.93
CA VAL A 172 25.26 6.84 1.68
C VAL A 172 24.51 7.88 0.84
N MET A 173 23.82 7.46 -0.22
CA MET A 173 23.03 8.38 -1.06
C MET A 173 21.85 8.98 -0.30
N THR A 174 21.16 8.21 0.53
CA THR A 174 20.10 8.72 1.42
C THR A 174 20.66 9.77 2.40
N VAL A 175 21.84 9.51 2.98
CA VAL A 175 22.51 10.44 3.90
C VAL A 175 23.00 11.70 3.19
N ARG A 176 23.40 11.60 1.91
CA ARG A 176 23.77 12.73 1.05
C ARG A 176 22.61 13.72 0.91
N VAL A 177 21.37 13.26 0.79
CA VAL A 177 20.17 14.14 0.83
C VAL A 177 20.18 15.02 2.07
N GLY A 178 20.40 14.41 3.24
CA GLY A 178 20.47 15.10 4.52
C GLY A 178 21.63 16.11 4.64
N THR A 179 22.73 15.90 3.91
CA THR A 179 23.83 16.87 3.89
C THR A 179 23.47 18.17 3.16
N HIS A 180 22.52 18.10 2.23
CA HIS A 180 22.00 19.26 1.51
C HIS A 180 20.86 19.96 2.27
N THR A 181 20.13 19.26 3.15
CA THR A 181 18.93 19.81 3.80
C THR A 181 19.21 20.58 5.10
N ARG A 182 20.14 20.12 5.95
CA ARG A 182 20.68 20.76 7.17
C ARG A 182 19.75 21.75 7.89
N GLY A 183 18.48 21.42 8.04
CA GLY A 183 17.48 22.31 8.62
C GLY A 183 16.62 21.56 9.60
N GLY A 184 16.07 22.28 10.57
CA GLY A 184 15.32 21.69 11.67
C GLY A 184 14.07 20.99 11.16
N LEU A 185 13.92 19.71 11.50
CA LEU A 185 12.73 18.95 11.17
C LEU A 185 11.82 18.80 12.40
N GLY A 186 10.52 19.07 12.22
CA GLY A 186 9.49 18.68 13.19
C GLY A 186 9.34 17.16 13.26
N PHE A 187 8.19 16.66 13.73
CA PHE A 187 7.90 15.24 13.60
C PHE A 187 7.76 14.88 12.10
N PRO A 188 8.51 13.90 11.55
CA PRO A 188 8.46 13.60 10.12
C PRO A 188 7.07 13.11 9.71
N LYS A 189 6.57 13.62 8.58
CA LYS A 189 5.32 13.17 7.95
C LYS A 189 5.53 11.80 7.32
N PHE A 190 4.51 10.96 7.39
CA PHE A 190 4.52 9.65 6.73
C PHE A 190 4.53 9.80 5.19
N PRO A 191 5.17 8.90 4.43
CA PRO A 191 5.30 9.05 2.99
C PRO A 191 3.95 8.87 2.28
N GLU A 192 3.55 9.86 1.50
CA GLU A 192 2.31 9.78 0.70
C GLU A 192 2.46 8.86 -0.51
N TRP A 193 3.71 8.56 -0.91
CA TRP A 193 4.03 7.75 -2.08
C TRP A 193 3.34 6.38 -2.04
N LEU A 194 3.28 5.71 -0.89
CA LEU A 194 2.63 4.40 -0.75
C LEU A 194 1.15 4.43 -1.14
N GLY A 195 0.42 5.44 -0.66
CA GLY A 195 -1.00 5.62 -1.01
C GLY A 195 -1.19 6.03 -2.46
N LYS A 196 -0.32 6.90 -2.98
CA LYS A 196 -0.34 7.34 -4.39
C LYS A 196 -0.02 6.20 -5.34
N ASN A 197 0.94 5.33 -5.00
CA ASN A 197 1.31 4.16 -5.80
C ASN A 197 0.15 3.16 -5.89
N SER A 198 -0.49 2.84 -4.76
CA SER A 198 -1.70 2.00 -4.74
C SER A 198 -2.84 2.57 -5.59
N THR A 199 -3.11 3.87 -5.44
CA THR A 199 -4.11 4.57 -6.26
C THR A 199 -3.75 4.56 -7.75
N GLY A 200 -2.47 4.74 -8.08
CA GLY A 200 -1.94 4.65 -9.44
C GLY A 200 -2.15 3.26 -10.05
N ASN A 201 -1.85 2.20 -9.32
CA ASN A 201 -2.04 0.81 -9.75
C ASN A 201 -3.53 0.49 -9.96
N LYS A 202 -4.41 0.93 -9.04
CA LYS A 202 -5.87 0.83 -9.22
C LYS A 202 -6.32 1.48 -10.54
N ARG A 203 -5.87 2.72 -10.79
CA ARG A 203 -6.21 3.47 -12.01
C ARG A 203 -5.67 2.82 -13.27
N ARG A 204 -4.45 2.28 -13.23
CA ARG A 204 -3.86 1.53 -14.36
C ARG A 204 -4.70 0.29 -14.67
N ARG A 205 -5.12 -0.48 -13.66
CA ARG A 205 -6.01 -1.64 -13.87
C ARG A 205 -7.33 -1.21 -14.52
N LEU A 206 -8.02 -0.23 -13.95
CA LEU A 206 -9.29 0.27 -14.48
C LEU A 206 -9.17 0.79 -15.93
N LEU A 207 -8.08 1.46 -16.24
CA LEU A 207 -7.81 1.93 -17.60
C LEU A 207 -7.54 0.76 -18.56
N GLY A 208 -6.91 -0.32 -18.09
CA GLY A 208 -6.72 -1.55 -18.86
C GLY A 208 -8.05 -2.23 -19.18
N ASP A 209 -8.92 -2.37 -18.17
CA ASP A 209 -10.27 -2.93 -18.33
C ASP A 209 -11.09 -2.10 -19.34
N LEU A 210 -11.05 -0.76 -19.20
CA LEU A 210 -11.71 0.15 -20.14
C LEU A 210 -11.16 0.01 -21.57
N ALA A 211 -9.84 -0.11 -21.73
CA ALA A 211 -9.23 -0.30 -23.04
C ALA A 211 -9.65 -1.62 -23.68
N MET A 212 -9.78 -2.70 -22.91
CA MET A 212 -10.29 -3.98 -23.39
C MET A 212 -11.75 -3.86 -23.86
N HIS A 213 -12.61 -3.17 -23.11
CA HIS A 213 -14.00 -2.92 -23.51
C HIS A 213 -14.09 -2.13 -24.82
N LEU A 214 -13.23 -1.11 -24.98
CA LEU A 214 -13.19 -0.24 -26.15
C LEU A 214 -12.50 -0.85 -27.38
N SER A 215 -11.77 -1.96 -27.22
CA SER A 215 -10.89 -2.55 -28.24
C SER A 215 -11.57 -2.82 -29.59
N SER A 216 -12.88 -3.08 -29.61
CA SER A 216 -13.63 -3.31 -30.84
C SER A 216 -14.10 -2.06 -31.56
N ALA A 217 -14.11 -0.90 -30.89
CA ALA A 217 -14.63 0.37 -31.38
C ALA A 217 -13.54 1.44 -31.56
N VAL A 218 -12.40 1.27 -30.89
CA VAL A 218 -11.33 2.27 -30.82
C VAL A 218 -10.01 1.67 -31.31
N SER A 219 -9.28 2.45 -32.11
CA SER A 219 -7.90 2.16 -32.47
C SER A 219 -6.94 2.73 -31.43
N GLY A 220 -6.18 1.87 -30.75
CA GLY A 220 -5.09 2.30 -29.88
C GLY A 220 -5.03 1.54 -28.56
N GLY A 221 -3.86 1.56 -27.94
CA GLY A 221 -3.62 0.94 -26.65
C GLY A 221 -4.13 1.77 -25.46
N GLN A 222 -3.81 1.30 -24.27
CA GLN A 222 -4.19 1.89 -22.99
C GLN A 222 -3.84 3.39 -22.89
N GLU A 223 -2.66 3.78 -23.38
CA GLU A 223 -2.20 5.17 -23.36
C GLU A 223 -3.04 6.08 -24.28
N ALA A 224 -3.36 5.62 -25.49
CA ALA A 224 -4.22 6.37 -26.41
C ALA A 224 -5.62 6.57 -25.81
N VAL A 225 -6.18 5.52 -25.20
CA VAL A 225 -7.46 5.59 -24.48
C VAL A 225 -7.42 6.64 -23.39
N ARG A 226 -6.34 6.70 -22.60
CA ARG A 226 -6.17 7.68 -21.53
C ARG A 226 -6.07 9.12 -22.02
N LEU A 227 -5.19 9.36 -22.98
CA LEU A 227 -4.81 10.71 -23.40
C LEU A 227 -5.84 11.33 -24.35
N ASN A 228 -6.42 10.54 -25.25
CA ASN A 228 -7.24 11.05 -26.35
C ASN A 228 -8.74 10.72 -26.17
N TYR A 229 -9.08 9.47 -25.84
CA TYR A 229 -10.48 9.03 -25.88
C TYR A 229 -11.25 9.33 -24.60
N ALA A 230 -10.68 9.07 -23.42
CA ALA A 230 -11.39 9.16 -22.15
C ALA A 230 -12.04 10.55 -21.88
N PRO A 231 -11.37 11.70 -22.14
CA PRO A 231 -12.00 13.01 -21.95
C PRO A 231 -13.22 13.24 -22.86
N VAL A 232 -13.13 12.79 -24.12
CA VAL A 232 -14.18 12.96 -25.14
C VAL A 232 -15.35 12.02 -24.85
N LEU A 233 -15.07 10.75 -24.55
CA LEU A 233 -16.08 9.75 -24.18
C LEU A 233 -16.88 10.21 -22.95
N ARG A 234 -16.20 10.68 -21.91
CA ARG A 234 -16.86 11.24 -20.72
C ARG A 234 -17.80 12.39 -21.08
N ARG A 235 -17.35 13.35 -21.88
CA ARG A 235 -18.19 14.49 -22.30
C ARG A 235 -19.41 14.02 -23.11
N ARG A 236 -19.22 13.10 -24.05
CA ARG A 236 -20.29 12.58 -24.92
C ARG A 236 -21.30 11.75 -24.15
N LEU A 237 -20.88 10.93 -23.19
CA LEU A 237 -21.78 10.09 -22.38
C LEU A 237 -22.57 10.90 -21.34
N VAL A 238 -21.94 11.92 -20.74
CA VAL A 238 -22.54 12.74 -19.67
C VAL A 238 -23.46 13.84 -20.22
N SER A 239 -23.14 14.41 -21.39
CA SER A 239 -23.90 15.54 -21.95
C SER A 239 -25.40 15.26 -22.17
N PRO A 240 -25.84 14.10 -22.73
CA PRO A 240 -27.26 13.78 -22.85
C PRO A 240 -27.96 13.64 -21.49
N LEU A 241 -27.28 13.09 -20.48
CA LEU A 241 -27.83 12.92 -19.13
C LEU A 241 -28.02 14.26 -18.42
N LEU A 242 -27.15 15.24 -18.66
CA LEU A 242 -27.27 16.58 -18.09
C LEU A 242 -28.31 17.45 -18.83
N GLN A 243 -28.33 17.41 -20.16
CA GLN A 243 -29.16 18.32 -20.95
C GLN A 243 -30.60 17.82 -21.10
N LYS A 244 -30.80 16.51 -21.28
CA LYS A 244 -32.10 15.90 -21.59
C LYS A 244 -32.66 15.06 -20.43
N GLY A 245 -31.91 14.88 -19.34
CA GLY A 245 -32.33 14.09 -18.18
C GLY A 245 -32.75 12.66 -18.54
N ALA A 246 -33.95 12.26 -18.08
CA ALA A 246 -34.48 10.91 -18.30
C ALA A 246 -34.70 10.53 -19.78
N GLU A 247 -34.86 11.52 -20.67
CA GLU A 247 -35.01 11.29 -22.12
C GLU A 247 -33.65 10.96 -22.76
N GLY A 248 -32.55 11.53 -22.24
CA GLY A 248 -31.19 11.27 -22.70
C GLY A 248 -30.64 9.89 -22.30
N VAL A 249 -31.30 9.18 -21.37
CA VAL A 249 -30.84 7.87 -20.88
C VAL A 249 -30.68 6.85 -22.01
N GLN A 250 -31.62 6.82 -22.95
CA GLN A 250 -31.58 5.83 -24.03
C GLN A 250 -30.47 6.13 -25.04
N GLU A 251 -30.19 7.41 -25.27
CA GLU A 251 -29.06 7.87 -26.09
C GLU A 251 -27.72 7.47 -25.44
N THR A 252 -27.56 7.68 -24.14
CA THR A 252 -26.35 7.27 -23.42
C THR A 252 -26.16 5.75 -23.41
N ILE A 253 -27.23 4.97 -23.19
CA ILE A 253 -27.14 3.49 -23.23
C ILE A 253 -26.73 3.01 -24.63
N ALA A 254 -27.31 3.58 -25.69
CA ALA A 254 -26.94 3.23 -27.05
C ALA A 254 -25.45 3.50 -27.34
N MET A 255 -24.91 4.64 -26.86
CA MET A 255 -23.48 4.93 -26.97
C MET A 255 -22.62 3.95 -26.15
N LEU A 256 -23.05 3.55 -24.95
CA LEU A 256 -22.31 2.53 -24.19
C LEU A 256 -22.25 1.20 -24.95
N ASP A 257 -23.35 0.78 -25.55
CA ASP A 257 -23.40 -0.45 -26.35
C ASP A 257 -22.55 -0.37 -27.62
N GLU A 258 -22.55 0.79 -28.30
CA GLU A 258 -21.74 1.04 -29.50
C GLU A 258 -20.24 0.89 -29.20
N TYR A 259 -19.78 1.48 -28.08
CA TYR A 259 -18.38 1.42 -27.66
C TYR A 259 -18.04 0.18 -26.81
N GLY A 260 -19.01 -0.70 -26.54
CA GLY A 260 -18.81 -1.90 -25.72
C GLY A 260 -18.57 -1.61 -24.22
N MET A 261 -18.88 -0.40 -23.77
CA MET A 261 -18.70 0.03 -22.38
C MET A 261 -19.78 -0.52 -21.45
N SER A 262 -19.43 -0.67 -20.18
CA SER A 262 -20.33 -1.08 -19.11
C SER A 262 -20.92 0.12 -18.36
N ARG A 263 -21.90 -0.13 -17.49
CA ARG A 263 -22.41 0.87 -16.55
C ARG A 263 -21.30 1.30 -15.58
N GLU A 264 -20.51 0.33 -15.12
CA GLU A 264 -19.39 0.52 -14.20
C GLU A 264 -18.35 1.46 -14.82
N ASP A 265 -18.09 1.34 -16.13
CA ASP A 265 -17.17 2.23 -16.82
C ASP A 265 -17.61 3.70 -16.76
N LEU A 266 -18.91 3.95 -16.91
CA LEU A 266 -19.47 5.31 -16.87
C LEU A 266 -19.48 5.90 -15.44
N PHE A 267 -19.93 5.11 -14.46
CA PHE A 267 -20.20 5.63 -13.11
C PHE A 267 -19.05 5.46 -12.11
N GLU A 268 -18.08 4.58 -12.38
CA GLU A 268 -16.96 4.29 -11.49
C GLU A 268 -15.61 4.56 -12.17
N THR A 269 -15.36 3.97 -13.35
CA THR A 269 -14.06 4.06 -14.02
C THR A 269 -13.75 5.47 -14.54
N LEU A 270 -14.62 6.06 -15.35
CA LEU A 270 -14.40 7.39 -15.94
C LEU A 270 -14.23 8.51 -14.89
N PRO A 271 -15.01 8.55 -13.78
CA PRO A 271 -14.76 9.47 -12.68
C PRO A 271 -13.40 9.26 -12.00
N GLU A 272 -12.99 8.01 -11.75
CA GLU A 272 -11.69 7.71 -11.12
C GLU A 272 -10.49 8.10 -12.00
N LEU A 273 -10.65 8.09 -13.33
CA LEU A 273 -9.64 8.52 -14.29
C LEU A 273 -9.64 10.05 -14.54
N GLN A 274 -10.54 10.79 -13.92
CA GLN A 274 -10.65 12.23 -14.11
C GLN A 274 -9.46 12.98 -13.46
N LEU A 275 -8.98 14.01 -14.14
CA LEU A 275 -7.97 14.90 -13.56
C LEU A 275 -8.63 15.92 -12.62
N PRO A 276 -8.02 16.24 -11.46
CA PRO A 276 -8.51 17.29 -10.57
C PRO A 276 -8.67 18.62 -11.33
N GLY A 277 -9.82 19.28 -11.16
CA GLY A 277 -10.12 20.57 -11.80
C GLY A 277 -10.62 20.49 -13.25
N TYR A 278 -10.66 19.31 -13.88
CA TYR A 278 -11.15 19.13 -15.25
C TYR A 278 -12.39 18.23 -15.30
N GLY A 279 -13.57 18.79 -15.65
CA GLY A 279 -14.73 18.03 -16.12
C GLY A 279 -16.08 18.43 -15.48
N GLU A 280 -17.16 18.44 -16.27
CA GLU A 280 -18.54 18.53 -15.75
C GLU A 280 -18.99 17.20 -15.16
N ASP A 281 -19.51 17.27 -13.94
CA ASP A 281 -19.53 16.19 -12.98
C ASP A 281 -20.71 15.25 -13.21
N LEU A 282 -20.44 13.94 -13.24
CA LEU A 282 -21.49 12.95 -12.98
C LEU A 282 -22.26 13.25 -11.69
N ASP A 283 -21.69 14.04 -10.78
CA ASP A 283 -22.32 14.54 -9.55
C ASP A 283 -23.46 15.53 -9.81
N LYS A 284 -23.45 16.24 -10.95
CA LYS A 284 -24.54 17.15 -11.37
C LYS A 284 -25.73 16.42 -11.96
N ILE A 285 -25.59 15.14 -12.31
CA ILE A 285 -26.71 14.33 -12.79
C ILE A 285 -27.65 14.06 -11.62
N ASP A 286 -28.92 14.40 -11.80
CA ASP A 286 -29.93 14.23 -10.76
C ASP A 286 -30.17 12.74 -10.42
N SER A 287 -30.54 12.48 -9.16
CA SER A 287 -30.76 11.12 -8.66
C SER A 287 -31.88 10.37 -9.41
N LYS A 288 -32.89 11.09 -9.94
CA LYS A 288 -34.00 10.50 -10.70
C LYS A 288 -33.50 9.99 -12.06
N THR A 289 -32.62 10.73 -12.74
CA THR A 289 -31.98 10.31 -13.99
C THR A 289 -31.04 9.13 -13.77
N LYS A 290 -30.22 9.12 -12.70
CA LYS A 290 -29.38 7.95 -12.35
C LYS A 290 -30.21 6.68 -12.07
N SER A 291 -31.35 6.85 -11.40
CA SER A 291 -32.29 5.76 -11.13
C SER A 291 -32.96 5.25 -12.40
N ALA A 292 -33.39 6.16 -13.29
CA ALA A 292 -33.97 5.83 -14.58
C ALA A 292 -32.96 5.11 -15.49
N PHE A 293 -31.71 5.55 -15.50
CA PHE A 293 -30.60 4.89 -16.19
C PHE A 293 -30.46 3.45 -15.73
N THR A 294 -30.32 3.22 -14.43
CA THR A 294 -30.11 1.86 -13.89
C THR A 294 -31.26 0.92 -14.22
N ARG A 295 -32.51 1.41 -14.15
CA ARG A 295 -33.69 0.60 -14.51
C ARG A 295 -33.70 0.22 -15.99
N LYS A 296 -33.45 1.18 -16.89
CA LYS A 296 -33.44 0.93 -18.35
C LYS A 296 -32.26 0.03 -18.75
N TYR A 297 -31.08 0.26 -18.19
CA TYR A 297 -29.89 -0.57 -18.45
C TYR A 297 -30.11 -2.03 -18.02
N ASN A 298 -30.71 -2.27 -16.85
CA ASN A 298 -30.97 -3.64 -16.40
C ASN A 298 -32.06 -4.37 -17.19
N GLN A 299 -32.89 -3.66 -17.97
CA GLN A 299 -33.89 -4.27 -18.86
C GLN A 299 -33.31 -4.68 -20.21
N GLY A 300 -32.15 -4.12 -20.60
CA GLY A 300 -31.47 -4.40 -21.85
C GLY A 300 -30.52 -5.59 -21.77
N VAL A 301 -30.15 -6.11 -22.94
CA VAL A 301 -29.03 -7.05 -23.09
C VAL A 301 -27.88 -6.27 -23.70
N HIS A 302 -26.80 -6.10 -22.92
CA HIS A 302 -25.68 -5.24 -23.29
C HIS A 302 -24.45 -6.07 -23.68
N ARG A 303 -23.68 -5.59 -24.67
CA ARG A 303 -22.47 -6.29 -25.16
C ARG A 303 -21.43 -6.45 -24.04
N SER A 304 -21.32 -5.47 -23.16
CA SER A 304 -20.48 -5.49 -21.97
C SER A 304 -20.83 -6.63 -20.99
N GLN A 305 -22.09 -7.06 -20.91
CA GLN A 305 -22.50 -8.20 -20.07
C GLN A 305 -22.04 -9.55 -20.64
N ALA A 306 -21.90 -9.68 -21.96
CA ALA A 306 -21.44 -10.91 -22.60
C ALA A 306 -19.94 -11.17 -22.37
N ILE A 307 -19.13 -10.09 -22.27
CA ILE A 307 -17.70 -10.16 -21.94
C ILE A 307 -17.51 -10.64 -20.49
N ALA A 308 -18.30 -10.12 -19.55
CA ALA A 308 -18.30 -10.57 -18.15
C ALA A 308 -18.73 -12.04 -17.99
N GLY A 309 -19.71 -12.50 -18.77
CA GLY A 309 -20.16 -13.89 -18.78
C GLY A 309 -19.14 -14.88 -19.36
N ALA A 310 -18.38 -14.47 -20.38
CA ALA A 310 -17.30 -15.29 -20.95
C ALA A 310 -16.09 -15.41 -20.01
N ALA A 311 -15.73 -14.34 -19.29
CA ALA A 311 -14.69 -14.37 -18.26
C ALA A 311 -15.04 -15.30 -17.10
N GLN A 312 -16.32 -15.40 -16.73
CA GLN A 312 -16.80 -16.38 -15.74
C GLN A 312 -16.94 -17.81 -16.29
N ALA A 313 -17.13 -17.99 -17.59
CA ALA A 313 -17.23 -19.32 -18.20
C ALA A 313 -15.87 -20.03 -18.32
N GLY A 314 -14.76 -19.29 -18.33
CA GLY A 314 -13.39 -19.83 -18.31
C GLY A 314 -12.91 -20.29 -16.93
N THR A 315 -13.61 -19.93 -15.84
CA THR A 315 -13.25 -20.33 -14.48
C THR A 315 -14.40 -21.08 -13.83
N GLY A 316 -14.42 -22.40 -14.06
CA GLY A 316 -15.32 -23.33 -13.37
C GLY A 316 -15.04 -23.40 -11.87
N LYS A 317 -15.41 -22.37 -11.10
CA LYS A 317 -15.62 -22.45 -9.65
C LYS A 317 -16.49 -21.29 -9.19
N LYS A 318 -17.74 -21.62 -8.83
CA LYS A 318 -18.62 -20.73 -8.06
C LYS A 318 -17.90 -20.28 -6.78
N ARG A 319 -17.35 -19.07 -6.76
CA ARG A 319 -16.97 -18.37 -5.52
C ARG A 319 -18.15 -17.49 -5.10
N LYS A 320 -18.74 -17.84 -3.95
CA LYS A 320 -19.62 -16.94 -3.19
C LYS A 320 -18.88 -15.64 -2.93
N VAL A 321 -19.50 -14.51 -3.29
CA VAL A 321 -19.06 -13.18 -2.87
C VAL A 321 -19.32 -13.06 -1.36
N SER A 322 -18.25 -12.96 -0.59
CA SER A 322 -18.27 -12.41 0.76
C SER A 322 -17.44 -11.14 0.74
N THR A 323 -18.10 -10.00 0.95
CA THR A 323 -17.50 -8.70 1.18
C THR A 323 -16.84 -8.65 2.56
N ALA A 324 -15.53 -8.55 2.62
CA ALA A 324 -14.77 -8.09 3.77
C ALA A 324 -13.44 -7.46 3.31
N PRO A 325 -12.89 -6.47 4.05
CA PRO A 325 -11.81 -5.59 3.58
C PRO A 325 -10.43 -6.19 3.89
N GLU A 326 -9.51 -6.10 2.93
CA GLU A 326 -8.12 -6.51 3.10
C GLU A 326 -7.21 -5.30 3.30
N ASP A 327 -6.73 -5.21 4.54
CA ASP A 327 -5.53 -4.49 4.94
C ASP A 327 -4.29 -5.28 4.52
N LEU A 328 -3.38 -4.57 3.87
CA LEU A 328 -1.92 -4.65 3.92
C LEU A 328 -1.32 -5.80 4.76
N VAL A 329 -0.84 -6.83 4.07
CA VAL A 329 0.53 -7.36 4.19
C VAL A 329 0.87 -7.93 2.82
N ASP A 330 1.75 -7.28 2.06
CA ASP A 330 2.28 -7.85 0.83
C ASP A 330 3.80 -7.91 0.93
N GLY A 331 4.30 -9.11 0.70
CA GLY A 331 5.67 -9.53 0.85
C GLY A 331 5.78 -10.88 0.17
N ASP A 332 5.64 -10.89 -1.15
CA ASP A 332 6.51 -11.67 -2.02
C ASP A 332 6.36 -11.27 -3.50
N GLU A 333 7.52 -11.04 -4.11
CA GLU A 333 7.89 -11.19 -5.52
C GLU A 333 6.79 -11.00 -6.60
N ALA A 334 6.67 -9.77 -7.09
CA ALA A 334 6.18 -9.52 -8.44
C ALA A 334 7.29 -9.87 -9.44
N GLY A 335 7.24 -11.06 -10.01
CA GLY A 335 7.94 -11.38 -11.25
C GLY A 335 7.43 -10.49 -12.37
N GLU A 336 8.36 -9.85 -13.06
CA GLU A 336 8.11 -9.13 -14.31
C GLU A 336 7.63 -10.15 -15.37
N GLU A 337 6.38 -10.04 -15.81
CA GLU A 337 5.94 -10.65 -17.07
C GLU A 337 6.23 -9.66 -18.20
N GLU A 338 7.22 -9.98 -19.03
CA GLU A 338 7.40 -9.39 -20.36
C GLU A 338 6.18 -9.71 -21.26
N PRO A 339 5.88 -8.88 -22.27
CA PRO A 339 4.77 -9.12 -23.17
C PRO A 339 5.17 -10.16 -24.23
N GLU A 340 4.66 -11.39 -24.12
CA GLU A 340 4.60 -12.28 -25.29
C GLU A 340 3.46 -11.82 -26.21
N GLU A 341 3.86 -11.25 -27.35
CA GLU A 341 3.06 -11.17 -28.56
C GLU A 341 2.81 -12.58 -29.12
N ASP A 342 1.62 -13.12 -28.93
CA ASP A 342 0.91 -13.90 -29.96
C ASP A 342 -0.52 -14.21 -29.48
N ASN A 343 -1.49 -13.38 -29.85
CA ASN A 343 -2.90 -13.77 -29.79
C ASN A 343 -3.42 -13.92 -31.22
N ASP A 344 -3.27 -15.15 -31.71
CA ASP A 344 -3.84 -15.64 -32.96
C ASP A 344 -5.35 -15.37 -33.01
N VAL A 345 -5.74 -14.44 -33.90
CA VAL A 345 -7.09 -13.93 -34.11
C VAL A 345 -8.03 -14.97 -34.77
N SER A 346 -7.55 -16.20 -35.04
CA SER A 346 -8.30 -17.21 -35.76
C SER A 346 -9.39 -17.96 -34.96
N GLN A 347 -9.46 -17.80 -33.62
CA GLN A 347 -10.49 -18.48 -32.81
C GLN A 347 -11.86 -17.79 -32.75
N PHE A 348 -12.02 -16.62 -33.37
CA PHE A 348 -13.26 -15.82 -33.30
C PHE A 348 -14.33 -16.11 -34.37
N VAL A 349 -14.25 -17.23 -35.11
CA VAL A 349 -15.29 -17.58 -36.10
C VAL A 349 -16.27 -18.62 -35.54
N ALA A 350 -17.47 -18.16 -35.17
CA ALA A 350 -18.57 -18.98 -34.69
C ALA A 350 -19.01 -20.06 -35.69
N LYS A 351 -18.84 -21.35 -35.33
CA LYS A 351 -19.50 -22.47 -36.03
C LYS A 351 -21.01 -22.45 -35.74
N LYS A 352 -21.80 -22.03 -36.74
CA LYS A 352 -23.26 -22.25 -36.83
C LYS A 352 -23.56 -23.74 -36.66
N LYS A 353 -24.25 -24.15 -35.58
CA LYS A 353 -24.98 -25.43 -35.54
C LYS A 353 -26.43 -25.21 -35.94
N GLY A 354 -26.79 -25.78 -37.09
CA GLY A 354 -28.14 -25.76 -37.65
C GLY A 354 -29.11 -26.64 -36.86
N LYS A 355 -30.38 -26.20 -36.84
CA LYS A 355 -31.55 -26.99 -36.42
C LYS A 355 -31.82 -28.10 -37.45
N GLY A 356 -32.12 -29.30 -36.97
CA GLY A 356 -32.72 -30.38 -37.74
C GLY A 356 -33.58 -31.27 -36.84
N ALA A 357 -34.89 -31.26 -37.08
CA ALA A 357 -35.88 -32.09 -36.42
C ALA A 357 -36.16 -33.36 -37.24
N ALA A 358 -36.45 -34.51 -36.58
CA ALA A 358 -37.65 -35.35 -36.81
C ALA A 358 -37.51 -36.84 -36.34
N LYS A 359 -38.45 -37.24 -35.46
CA LYS A 359 -39.31 -38.46 -35.43
C LYS A 359 -38.76 -39.91 -35.38
N SER A 360 -39.11 -40.55 -34.24
CA SER A 360 -39.96 -41.76 -34.03
C SER A 360 -39.53 -43.20 -34.38
N LYS A 361 -39.58 -44.11 -33.38
CA LYS A 361 -40.42 -45.34 -33.24
C LYS A 361 -40.01 -46.11 -31.94
N LYS A 362 -40.90 -46.33 -30.94
CA LYS A 362 -41.64 -47.59 -30.57
C LYS A 362 -40.79 -48.88 -30.71
N ALA A 363 -40.75 -49.88 -29.82
CA ALA A 363 -41.52 -50.39 -28.66
C ALA A 363 -40.56 -51.36 -27.88
N GLY A 364 -40.80 -51.96 -26.71
CA GLY A 364 -41.95 -52.14 -25.81
C GLY A 364 -41.52 -53.01 -24.60
N GLY A 365 -42.44 -53.19 -23.62
CA GLY A 365 -42.47 -54.23 -22.57
C GLY A 365 -41.25 -54.30 -21.62
N GLU A 366 -41.34 -54.41 -20.30
CA GLU A 366 -42.30 -55.16 -19.49
C GLU A 366 -42.16 -54.76 -18.00
N ALA A 367 -43.08 -55.26 -17.19
CA ALA A 367 -43.47 -54.75 -15.89
C ALA A 367 -42.59 -55.12 -14.67
N LYS A 368 -42.73 -54.27 -13.64
CA LYS A 368 -42.36 -54.37 -12.20
C LYS A 368 -42.83 -55.68 -11.51
N PRO A 369 -42.23 -56.10 -10.37
CA PRO A 369 -42.56 -55.55 -9.03
C PRO A 369 -41.31 -55.33 -8.13
N ARG A 370 -41.14 -54.20 -7.43
CA ARG A 370 -41.80 -53.75 -6.17
C ARG A 370 -41.40 -54.59 -4.94
N THR A 371 -40.52 -54.05 -4.10
CA THR A 371 -40.58 -54.21 -2.64
C THR A 371 -40.05 -52.95 -1.94
N LYS A 372 -40.99 -52.19 -1.37
CA LYS A 372 -40.73 -51.35 -0.20
C LYS A 372 -40.74 -52.28 1.01
N LYS A 373 -39.72 -52.22 1.87
CA LYS A 373 -39.91 -52.50 3.29
C LYS A 373 -39.33 -51.33 4.10
N LYS A 374 -40.12 -50.98 5.11
CA LYS A 374 -40.07 -49.82 5.99
C LYS A 374 -39.46 -50.28 7.32
N LYS A 375 -38.91 -49.31 8.06
CA LYS A 375 -38.66 -49.27 9.51
C LYS A 375 -37.49 -50.11 10.06
N ALA A 376 -36.48 -49.42 10.60
CA ALA A 376 -36.50 -49.01 12.01
C ALA A 376 -36.42 -47.49 12.06
#